data_AF-A0A937WJY6-F1
#
_entry.id   AF-A0A937WJY6-F1
#
_cell.length_a   1.000
_cell.length_b   1.000
_cell.length_c   1.000
_cell.angle_alpha   90.00
_cell.angle_beta   90.00
_cell.angle_gamma   90.00
#
_symmetry.space_group_name_H-M   'P 1'
#
loop_
_entity.id
_entity.type
_entity.pdbx_description
1 polymer ?
#
loop_
_entity_poly.entity_id
_entity_poly.type
_entity_poly.pdbx_seq_one_letter_code
_entity_poly.pdbx_strand_id
1 'polypeptide(L)'
;MNISQQRLKEIAEIPDEKIDTSDIPELDDDFWKDARLIIPESKKLIQFCIEKDVFEWFSQFGDDYQIRMNAVLRDYVAAHR
;
A
#
# COMPACT_ATOMS: atom_id res chain seq x y z
N MET A 1 5.39 -12.93 -5.09
CA MET A 1 4.89 -14.29 -5.37
C MET A 1 4.59 -14.40 -6.86
N ASN A 2 5.05 -15.46 -7.56
CA ASN A 2 4.74 -15.69 -8.98
C ASN A 2 3.88 -16.94 -9.11
N ILE A 3 2.67 -16.80 -9.67
CA ILE A 3 1.75 -17.90 -9.96
C ILE A 3 2.16 -18.55 -11.30
N SER A 4 2.19 -19.88 -11.36
CA SER A 4 2.51 -20.64 -12.58
C SER A 4 1.41 -20.49 -13.65
N GLN A 5 1.80 -20.51 -14.93
CA GLN A 5 0.88 -20.43 -16.06
C GLN A 5 -0.17 -21.56 -16.09
N GLN A 6 0.19 -22.76 -15.60
CA GLN A 6 -0.76 -23.87 -15.48
C GLN A 6 -1.84 -23.58 -14.44
N ARG A 7 -1.45 -23.00 -13.30
CA ARG A 7 -2.38 -22.65 -12.22
C ARG A 7 -3.37 -21.57 -12.65
N LEU A 8 -2.94 -20.64 -13.50
CA LEU A 8 -3.83 -19.61 -14.09
C LEU A 8 -4.91 -20.22 -14.98
N LYS A 9 -4.57 -21.23 -15.80
CA LYS A 9 -5.55 -21.92 -16.66
C LYS A 9 -6.57 -22.69 -15.84
N GLU A 10 -6.12 -23.41 -14.81
CA GLU A 10 -7.01 -24.11 -13.88
C GLU A 10 -8.00 -23.17 -13.21
N ILE A 11 -7.55 -22.00 -12.73
CA ILE A 11 -8.42 -21.00 -12.08
C ILE A 11 -9.44 -20.44 -13.07
N ALA A 12 -9.04 -20.20 -14.33
CA ALA A 12 -9.93 -19.66 -15.36
C ALA A 12 -11.02 -20.65 -15.81
N GLU A 13 -10.82 -21.96 -15.59
CA GLU A 13 -11.81 -23.00 -15.89
C GLU A 13 -12.78 -23.27 -14.72
N ILE A 14 -12.58 -22.64 -13.55
CA ILE A 14 -13.52 -22.76 -12.43
C ILE A 14 -14.77 -21.94 -12.76
N PRO A 15 -15.96 -22.55 -12.79
CA PRO A 15 -17.20 -21.80 -13.00
C PRO A 15 -17.52 -20.92 -11.80
N ASP A 16 -18.05 -19.72 -12.06
CA ASP A 16 -18.35 -18.70 -11.05
C ASP A 16 -19.27 -19.22 -9.93
N GLU A 17 -20.19 -20.14 -10.24
CA GLU A 17 -21.10 -20.77 -9.27
C GLU A 17 -20.38 -21.57 -8.16
N LYS A 18 -19.13 -21.98 -8.40
CA LYS A 18 -18.29 -22.67 -7.39
C LYS A 18 -17.46 -21.71 -6.55
N ILE A 19 -17.51 -20.40 -6.83
CA ILE A 19 -16.82 -19.39 -6.05
C ILE A 19 -17.67 -19.10 -4.81
N ASP A 20 -17.20 -19.57 -3.66
CA ASP A 20 -17.81 -19.22 -2.39
C ASP A 20 -17.51 -17.75 -2.07
N THR A 21 -18.57 -16.95 -1.97
CA THR A 21 -18.54 -15.52 -1.62
C THR A 21 -19.22 -15.24 -0.28
N SER A 22 -19.55 -16.29 0.48
CA SER A 22 -20.30 -16.19 1.74
C SER A 22 -19.61 -15.31 2.79
N ASP A 23 -18.28 -15.18 2.71
CA ASP A 23 -17.44 -14.37 3.58
C ASP A 23 -17.28 -12.91 3.13
N ILE A 24 -17.69 -12.59 1.90
CA ILE A 24 -17.52 -11.26 1.27
C ILE A 24 -18.90 -10.81 0.75
N PRO A 25 -19.76 -10.24 1.62
CA PRO A 25 -21.05 -9.72 1.17
C PRO A 25 -20.84 -8.58 0.16
N GLU A 26 -21.81 -8.41 -0.76
CA GLU A 26 -21.78 -7.32 -1.72
C GLU A 26 -21.79 -5.96 -1.00
N LEU A 27 -21.00 -5.01 -1.51
CA LEU A 27 -20.88 -3.66 -0.97
C LEU A 27 -22.15 -2.87 -1.34
N ASP A 28 -22.96 -2.55 -0.35
CA ASP A 28 -24.24 -1.84 -0.53
C ASP A 28 -24.08 -0.31 -0.52
N ASP A 29 -25.16 0.40 -0.84
CA ASP A 29 -25.18 1.86 -0.82
C ASP A 29 -24.87 2.43 0.58
N ASP A 30 -25.16 1.68 1.65
CA ASP A 30 -24.87 2.08 3.03
C ASP A 30 -23.36 2.08 3.31
N PHE A 31 -22.62 1.08 2.81
CA PHE A 31 -21.16 1.06 2.86
C PHE A 31 -20.55 2.31 2.20
N TRP A 32 -21.05 2.70 1.03
CA TRP A 32 -20.51 3.84 0.28
C TRP A 32 -20.88 5.21 0.86
N LYS A 33 -21.93 5.31 1.69
CA LYS A 33 -22.31 6.56 2.38
C LYS A 33 -21.22 7.05 3.34
N ASP A 34 -20.59 6.14 4.07
CA ASP A 34 -19.53 6.45 5.04
C ASP A 34 -18.11 6.22 4.49
N ALA A 35 -18.00 5.65 3.29
CA ALA A 35 -16.71 5.39 2.65
C ALA A 35 -15.96 6.69 2.39
N ARG A 36 -14.79 6.82 3.02
CA ARG A 36 -13.87 7.93 2.76
C ARG A 36 -12.94 7.57 1.61
N LEU A 37 -13.08 8.28 0.50
CA LEU A 37 -12.13 8.20 -0.59
C LEU A 37 -10.79 8.84 -0.15
N ILE A 38 -9.80 8.00 0.14
CA ILE A 38 -8.43 8.44 0.40
C ILE A 38 -7.72 8.52 -0.95
N ILE A 39 -7.69 9.72 -1.54
CA ILE A 39 -6.88 9.98 -2.72
C ILE A 39 -5.42 10.08 -2.25
N PRO A 40 -4.52 9.17 -2.65
CA PRO A 40 -3.11 9.29 -2.27
C PRO A 40 -2.55 10.57 -2.88
N GLU A 41 -2.06 11.48 -2.03
CA GLU A 41 -1.39 12.69 -2.50
C GLU A 41 -0.18 12.32 -3.38
N SER A 42 0.01 13.09 -4.44
CA SER A 42 1.13 12.90 -5.36
C SER A 42 2.44 13.15 -4.62
N LYS A 43 3.26 12.09 -4.51
CA LYS A 43 4.62 12.21 -3.98
C LYS A 43 5.41 13.11 -4.92
N LYS A 44 6.00 14.19 -4.38
CA LYS A 44 6.95 15.01 -5.13
C LYS A 44 8.34 14.38 -5.03
N LEU A 45 8.93 14.06 -6.17
CA LEU A 45 10.34 13.67 -6.22
C LEU A 45 11.19 14.93 -6.01
N ILE A 46 11.93 14.97 -4.91
CA ILE A 46 12.87 16.05 -4.61
C ILE A 46 14.27 15.48 -4.47
N GLN A 47 15.27 16.21 -4.96
CA GLN A 47 16.68 15.94 -4.65
C GLN A 47 17.06 16.83 -3.46
N PHE A 48 17.40 16.22 -2.33
CA PHE A 48 17.86 16.94 -1.15
C PHE A 48 19.03 16.18 -0.53
N CYS A 49 19.88 16.91 0.18
CA CYS A 49 21.01 16.34 0.89
C CYS A 49 20.59 16.01 2.33
N ILE A 50 20.97 14.83 2.80
CA ILE A 50 20.83 14.38 4.19
C ILE A 50 22.20 14.10 4.77
N GLU A 51 22.32 14.25 6.09
CA GLU A 51 23.53 13.87 6.79
C GLU A 51 23.77 12.36 6.66
N LYS A 52 25.05 11.99 6.60
CA LYS A 52 25.47 10.61 6.27
C LYS A 52 25.04 9.62 7.35
N ASP A 53 25.16 10.00 8.62
CA ASP A 53 24.80 9.19 9.78
C ASP A 53 23.29 8.89 9.81
N VAL A 54 22.46 9.90 9.50
CA VAL A 54 21.01 9.75 9.38
C VAL A 54 20.66 8.79 8.25
N PHE A 55 21.28 8.95 7.08
CA PHE A 55 21.07 8.03 5.96
C PHE A 55 21.48 6.59 6.31
N GLU A 56 22.65 6.40 6.92
CA GLU A 56 23.15 5.08 7.31
C GLU A 56 22.21 4.40 8.32
N TRP A 57 21.65 5.14 9.27
CA TRP A 57 20.67 4.60 10.21
C TRP A 57 19.41 4.11 9.50
N PHE A 58 18.84 4.91 8.58
CA PHE A 58 17.65 4.49 7.83
C PHE A 58 17.92 3.34 6.85
N SER A 59 19.12 3.30 6.26
CA SER A 59 19.55 2.27 5.32
C SER A 59 19.61 0.86 5.96
N GLN A 60 19.79 0.77 7.28
CA GLN A 60 19.78 -0.51 8.00
C GLN A 60 18.44 -1.26 7.90
N PHE A 61 17.35 -0.57 7.58
CA PHE A 61 16.01 -1.16 7.48
C PHE A 61 15.66 -1.71 6.09
N GLY A 62 16.64 -1.78 5.17
CA GLY A 62 16.46 -2.31 3.81
C GLY A 62 15.93 -1.29 2.81
N ASP A 63 15.42 -1.78 1.68
CA ASP A 63 15.02 -0.96 0.53
C ASP A 63 13.87 0.03 0.82
N ASP A 64 13.17 -0.14 1.94
CA ASP A 64 12.08 0.71 2.40
C ASP A 64 12.53 1.95 3.21
N TYR A 65 13.84 2.23 3.26
CA TYR A 65 14.39 3.36 4.02
C TYR A 65 13.74 4.71 3.62
N GLN A 66 13.41 4.89 2.33
CA GLN A 66 12.74 6.10 1.83
C GLN A 66 11.33 6.25 2.41
N ILE A 67 10.59 5.14 2.56
CA ILE A 67 9.23 5.14 3.12
C ILE A 67 9.28 5.52 4.60
N ARG A 68 10.23 4.96 5.35
CA ARG A 68 10.43 5.24 6.78
C ARG A 68 10.86 6.68 7.02
N MET A 69 11.81 7.18 6.23
CA MET A 69 12.26 8.57 6.33
C MET A 69 11.10 9.55 6.06
N ASN A 70 10.27 9.26 5.05
CA ASN A 70 9.09 10.07 4.77
C ASN A 70 8.03 9.99 5.89
N ALA A 71 7.88 8.85 6.58
CA ALA A 71 6.98 8.73 7.73
C ALA A 71 7.43 9.63 8.89
N VAL A 72 8.72 9.63 9.23
CA VAL A 72 9.26 10.50 10.29
C VAL A 72 9.07 11.99 9.95
N LEU A 73 9.30 12.38 8.70
CA LEU A 73 9.05 13.75 8.25
C LEU A 73 7.57 14.13 8.39
N ARG A 74 6.64 13.22 8.06
CA ARG A 74 5.21 13.44 8.24
C ARG A 74 4.83 13.63 9.70
N ASP A 75 5.34 12.77 10.59
CA ASP A 75 5.07 12.85 12.02
C ASP A 75 5.62 14.16 12.61
N TYR A 76 6.83 14.58 12.19
CA TYR A 76 7.40 15.86 12.59
C TYR A 76 6.51 17.04 12.16
N VAL A 77 6.07 17.06 10.89
CA VAL A 77 5.17 18.11 10.38
C VAL A 77 3.84 18.11 11.13
N ALA A 78 3.26 16.94 11.40
CA ALA A 78 1.99 16.81 12.12
C ALA A 78 2.09 17.30 13.58
N ALA A 79 3.22 17.04 14.25
CA ALA A 79 3.45 17.47 15.62
C ALA A 79 3.70 18.99 15.76
N HIS A 80 4.13 19.65 14.68
CA HIS A 80 4.45 21.09 14.67
C HIS A 80 3.42 21.94 13.91
N ARG A 81 2.25 21.36 13.64
CA ARG A 81 1.13 22.01 12.96
C ARG A 81 0.00 22.26 13.96
#